data_AF-A0A9N9GI81-F1
#
_entry.id   AF-A0A9N9GI81-F1
#
_cell.length_a   1.000
_cell.length_b   1.000
_cell.length_c   1.000
_cell.angle_alpha   90.00
_cell.angle_beta   90.00
_cell.angle_gamma   90.00
#
_symmetry.space_group_name_H-M   'P 1'
#
loop_
_entity.id
_entity.type
_entity.pdbx_description
1 polymer ?
#
loop_
_entity_poly.entity_id
_entity_poly.type
_entity_poly.pdbx_seq_one_letter_code
_entity_poly.pdbx_strand_id
1 'polypeptide(L)'
;MKIINIINTLVNCLSDQDKVELNVNSNSKLGENIARKSTFDYTSFLRHLDLQIFAKALFYSFGTSGGGDTTTIFKCLHLLSRKIINDSDAILWDLKLDIIPSLVNTTRTQNPYIISRAMKAYSLLMGDDINWNLFKLPGAARSLVGLSKLTLKAGCLEEIFPEAKKISPNINELIIVLHSPKDMRTSYDQVNRLVPYLPILSSWRQLKTLDIVRGYDHHMLMPAEKFLKSLGTHLPSTVENLTVNGALKFSPESLEIFFELLMSKSIPTSLTTLAFPEMKFFDDKHLIAVGSAARRGMLKKLDVSSARHITSKILKETRLYVDTILVDCCLDVWQEQQRLTRRYRNDDVDSDEDIFNTAIDYFVNGKPFK
;
A
#
# COMPACT_ATOMS: atom_id res chain seq x y z
N MET A 1 15.09 5.40 -30.64
CA MET A 1 13.86 5.77 -31.39
C MET A 1 13.86 7.29 -31.59
N LYS A 2 13.36 7.82 -32.72
CA LYS A 2 13.24 9.28 -32.90
C LYS A 2 12.03 9.82 -32.12
N ILE A 3 12.24 10.92 -31.39
CA ILE A 3 11.28 11.51 -30.44
C ILE A 3 9.90 11.76 -31.05
N ILE A 4 9.88 12.36 -32.25
CA ILE A 4 8.66 12.72 -32.99
C ILE A 4 7.74 11.51 -33.17
N ASN A 5 8.29 10.29 -33.33
CA ASN A 5 7.50 9.08 -33.50
C ASN A 5 6.69 8.73 -32.23
N ILE A 6 7.20 9.03 -31.03
CA ILE A 6 6.52 8.76 -29.75
C ILE A 6 5.31 9.69 -29.61
N ILE A 7 5.52 10.99 -29.87
CA ILE A 7 4.46 12.00 -29.80
C ILE A 7 3.37 11.71 -30.86
N ASN A 8 3.76 11.40 -32.09
CA ASN A 8 2.81 10.99 -33.13
C ASN A 8 2.03 9.72 -32.72
N THR A 9 2.70 8.69 -32.16
CA THR A 9 2.02 7.47 -31.70
C THR A 9 0.97 7.77 -30.63
N LEU A 10 1.27 8.64 -29.66
CA LEU A 10 0.33 9.06 -28.62
C LEU A 10 -0.87 9.83 -29.20
N VAL A 11 -0.65 10.79 -30.10
CA VAL A 11 -1.75 11.58 -30.70
C VAL A 11 -2.63 10.72 -31.63
N ASN A 12 -2.05 9.74 -32.34
CA ASN A 12 -2.83 8.80 -33.16
C ASN A 12 -3.76 7.91 -32.31
N CYS A 13 -3.41 7.64 -31.04
CA CYS A 13 -4.21 6.86 -30.09
C CYS A 13 -5.36 7.64 -29.43
N LEU A 14 -5.45 8.96 -29.61
CA LEU A 14 -6.57 9.75 -29.08
C LEU A 14 -7.87 9.51 -29.87
N SER A 15 -9.02 9.91 -29.31
CA SER A 15 -10.28 9.87 -30.06
C SER A 15 -10.33 10.98 -31.11
N ASP A 16 -11.20 10.82 -32.10
CA ASP A 16 -11.27 11.78 -33.21
C ASP A 16 -11.84 13.15 -32.78
N GLN A 17 -12.62 13.19 -31.70
CA GLN A 17 -13.00 14.45 -31.04
C GLN A 17 -11.79 15.15 -30.40
N ASP A 18 -10.93 14.42 -29.66
CA ASP A 18 -9.72 15.01 -29.06
C ASP A 18 -8.78 15.57 -30.14
N LYS A 19 -8.62 14.83 -31.25
CA LYS A 19 -7.79 15.26 -32.41
C LYS A 19 -8.30 16.55 -33.05
N VAL A 20 -9.61 16.78 -33.03
CA VAL A 20 -10.24 18.03 -33.47
C VAL A 20 -10.01 19.15 -32.43
N GLU A 21 -10.20 18.90 -31.13
CA GLU A 21 -9.92 19.89 -30.07
C GLU A 21 -8.45 20.34 -30.02
N LEU A 22 -7.52 19.44 -30.39
CA LEU A 22 -6.10 19.72 -30.57
C LEU A 22 -5.79 20.65 -31.76
N ASN A 23 -6.77 21.00 -32.59
CA ASN A 23 -6.64 21.86 -33.77
C ASN A 23 -5.60 21.38 -34.80
N VAL A 24 -5.43 20.06 -34.91
CA VAL A 24 -4.44 19.36 -35.75
C VAL A 24 -4.53 19.75 -37.25
N ASN A 25 -5.70 20.19 -37.70
CA ASN A 25 -6.04 20.48 -39.10
C ASN A 25 -5.38 21.77 -39.68
N SER A 26 -4.28 22.26 -39.11
CA SER A 26 -3.60 23.49 -39.56
C SER A 26 -2.11 23.29 -39.85
N ASN A 27 -1.80 22.86 -41.07
CA ASN A 27 -0.50 22.91 -41.79
C ASN A 27 0.78 22.42 -41.08
N SER A 28 0.68 21.77 -39.91
CA SER A 28 1.83 21.19 -39.22
C SER A 28 2.10 19.76 -39.69
N LYS A 29 3.38 19.35 -39.67
CA LYS A 29 3.82 17.97 -40.00
C LYS A 29 3.27 16.89 -39.04
N LEU A 30 2.54 17.27 -38.00
CA LEU A 30 1.78 16.36 -37.16
C LEU A 30 0.55 15.81 -37.90
N GLY A 31 -0.20 16.67 -38.61
CA GLY A 31 -1.50 16.30 -39.20
C GLY A 31 -1.44 15.16 -40.19
N GLU A 32 -0.45 15.16 -41.09
CA GLU A 32 -0.22 14.10 -42.08
C GLU A 32 0.04 12.73 -41.45
N ASN A 33 0.56 12.68 -40.23
CA ASN A 33 0.82 11.43 -39.51
C ASN A 33 -0.44 10.92 -38.77
N ILE A 34 -1.38 11.80 -38.43
CA ILE A 34 -2.53 11.50 -37.56
C ILE A 34 -3.69 10.83 -38.33
N ALA A 35 -3.73 10.96 -39.66
CA ALA A 35 -4.63 10.19 -40.53
C ALA A 35 -4.33 8.67 -40.56
N ARG A 36 -3.21 8.20 -39.97
CA ARG A 36 -2.84 6.78 -39.95
C ARG A 36 -3.38 6.08 -38.70
N LYS A 37 -4.37 5.21 -38.91
CA LYS A 37 -4.90 4.26 -37.92
C LYS A 37 -3.74 3.48 -37.28
N SER A 38 -3.69 3.39 -35.95
CA SER A 38 -2.58 2.75 -35.24
C SER A 38 -2.52 1.24 -35.51
N THR A 39 -1.32 0.75 -35.85
CA THR A 39 -1.05 -0.66 -36.22
C THR A 39 -0.21 -1.40 -35.17
N PHE A 40 -0.07 -0.84 -33.96
CA PHE A 40 0.89 -1.27 -32.95
C PHE A 40 0.24 -1.65 -31.61
N ASP A 41 0.82 -2.61 -30.90
CA ASP A 41 0.39 -2.98 -29.54
C ASP A 41 0.79 -1.91 -28.51
N TYR A 42 -0.18 -1.08 -28.15
CA TYR A 42 -0.06 -0.02 -27.15
C TYR A 42 0.38 -0.54 -25.76
N THR A 43 0.00 -1.75 -25.38
CA THR A 43 0.40 -2.35 -24.09
C THR A 43 1.88 -2.72 -24.10
N SER A 44 2.38 -3.29 -25.21
CA SER A 44 3.83 -3.48 -25.38
C SER A 44 4.60 -2.17 -25.53
N PHE A 45 3.99 -1.11 -26.09
CA PHE A 45 4.63 0.21 -26.17
C PHE A 45 4.89 0.80 -24.79
N LEU A 46 3.86 0.90 -23.95
CA LEU A 46 3.98 1.48 -22.61
C LEU A 46 4.93 0.69 -21.70
N ARG A 47 5.01 -0.64 -21.85
CA ARG A 47 5.97 -1.50 -21.13
C ARG A 47 7.44 -1.23 -21.48
N HIS A 48 7.72 -0.58 -22.61
CA HIS A 48 9.07 -0.17 -23.02
C HIS A 48 9.24 1.36 -23.01
N LEU A 49 8.24 2.11 -22.53
CA LEU A 49 8.28 3.57 -22.46
C LEU A 49 8.99 4.01 -21.18
N ASP A 50 10.33 3.97 -21.20
CA ASP A 50 11.16 4.63 -20.19
C ASP A 50 10.71 6.10 -20.04
N LEU A 51 10.15 6.42 -18.87
CA LEU A 51 9.59 7.74 -18.57
C LEU A 51 10.66 8.82 -18.49
N GLN A 52 11.91 8.47 -18.14
CA GLN A 52 13.03 9.41 -18.28
C GLN A 52 13.35 9.68 -19.74
N ILE A 53 13.35 8.66 -20.61
CA ILE A 53 13.53 8.87 -22.05
C ILE A 53 12.38 9.70 -22.61
N PHE A 54 11.12 9.49 -22.18
CA PHE A 54 9.98 10.30 -22.61
C PHE A 54 10.08 11.76 -22.14
N ALA A 55 10.47 12.01 -20.88
CA ALA A 55 10.67 13.36 -20.36
C ALA A 55 11.87 14.07 -20.99
N LYS A 56 13.01 13.37 -21.16
CA LYS A 56 14.20 13.86 -21.90
C LYS A 56 13.84 14.13 -23.37
N ALA A 57 13.01 13.31 -23.99
CA ALA A 57 12.53 13.49 -25.36
C ALA A 57 11.67 14.76 -25.51
N LEU A 58 10.71 14.98 -24.61
CA LEU A 58 9.95 16.23 -24.56
C LEU A 58 10.91 17.43 -24.40
N PHE A 59 11.84 17.38 -23.46
CA PHE A 59 12.83 18.44 -23.23
C PHE A 59 13.71 18.75 -24.46
N TYR A 60 14.26 17.73 -25.13
CA TYR A 60 15.05 17.90 -26.35
C TYR A 60 14.21 18.45 -27.53
N SER A 61 12.90 18.19 -27.56
CA SER A 61 12.00 18.82 -28.53
C SER A 61 11.90 20.33 -28.29
N PHE A 62 11.71 20.74 -27.04
CA PHE A 62 11.62 22.16 -26.67
C PHE A 62 12.94 22.91 -26.88
N GLY A 63 14.08 22.25 -26.65
CA GLY A 63 15.41 22.86 -26.79
C GLY A 63 15.94 23.00 -28.21
N THR A 64 15.30 22.39 -29.23
CA THR A 64 15.86 22.34 -30.60
C THR A 64 15.00 23.01 -31.68
N SER A 65 13.70 23.20 -31.47
CA SER A 65 12.82 23.88 -32.45
C SER A 65 12.49 25.31 -32.05
N GLY A 66 13.39 26.26 -32.36
CA GLY A 66 13.23 27.71 -32.14
C GLY A 66 12.18 28.37 -33.04
N GLY A 67 10.95 27.87 -33.04
CA GLY A 67 9.85 28.32 -33.90
C GLY A 67 8.60 27.42 -33.93
N GLY A 68 8.53 26.37 -33.10
CA GLY A 68 7.28 25.62 -32.94
C GLY A 68 6.25 26.43 -32.16
N ASP A 69 4.98 26.43 -32.59
CA ASP A 69 3.90 27.08 -31.85
C ASP A 69 3.72 26.43 -30.48
N THR A 70 4.21 27.13 -29.45
CA THR A 70 4.08 26.70 -28.06
C THR A 70 2.62 26.63 -27.64
N THR A 71 1.69 27.37 -28.27
CA THR A 71 0.26 27.34 -27.96
C THR A 71 -0.36 25.99 -28.27
N THR A 72 -0.14 25.46 -29.48
CA THR A 72 -0.63 24.15 -29.91
C THR A 72 0.07 23.04 -29.13
N ILE A 73 1.36 23.17 -28.81
CA ILE A 73 2.06 22.17 -27.96
C ILE A 73 1.59 22.24 -26.50
N PHE A 74 1.27 23.42 -25.95
CA PHE A 74 0.61 23.54 -24.64
C PHE A 74 -0.82 23.02 -24.67
N LYS A 75 -1.54 23.10 -25.80
CA LYS A 75 -2.83 22.40 -25.98
C LYS A 75 -2.65 20.88 -26.05
N CYS A 76 -1.65 20.37 -26.77
CA CYS A 76 -1.27 18.96 -26.76
C CYS A 76 -0.97 18.48 -25.33
N LEU A 77 -0.11 19.20 -24.60
CA LEU A 77 0.20 18.88 -23.22
C LEU A 77 -0.99 19.07 -22.28
N HIS A 78 -1.88 20.05 -22.50
CA HIS A 78 -3.04 20.28 -21.63
C HIS A 78 -4.23 19.36 -21.94
N LEU A 79 -4.34 18.79 -23.15
CA LEU A 79 -5.36 17.79 -23.49
C LEU A 79 -4.84 16.36 -23.23
N LEU A 80 -3.57 16.07 -23.51
CA LEU A 80 -2.92 14.86 -22.99
C LEU A 80 -2.93 14.88 -21.47
N SER A 81 -2.54 15.98 -20.80
CA SER A 81 -2.65 16.06 -19.35
C SER A 81 -4.11 16.06 -18.91
N ARG A 82 -5.06 16.79 -19.50
CA ARG A 82 -6.47 16.66 -19.06
C ARG A 82 -7.04 15.25 -19.24
N LYS A 83 -6.57 14.44 -20.19
CA LYS A 83 -6.96 13.02 -20.28
C LYS A 83 -6.13 12.06 -19.44
N ILE A 84 -4.89 12.41 -19.08
CA ILE A 84 -4.08 11.65 -18.13
C ILE A 84 -4.56 12.03 -16.71
N ILE A 85 -4.51 13.29 -16.28
CA ILE A 85 -5.08 13.83 -15.03
C ILE A 85 -6.52 13.37 -14.74
N ASN A 86 -7.44 13.36 -15.73
CA ASN A 86 -8.81 12.87 -15.50
C ASN A 86 -8.96 11.34 -15.56
N ASP A 87 -7.94 10.61 -16.03
CA ASP A 87 -7.98 9.16 -16.28
C ASP A 87 -6.61 8.52 -15.96
N SER A 88 -6.11 8.78 -14.74
CA SER A 88 -4.79 8.41 -14.20
C SER A 88 -3.58 9.27 -14.65
N ASP A 89 -3.26 10.33 -13.90
CA ASP A 89 -1.87 10.78 -13.65
C ASP A 89 -1.18 9.88 -12.44
N ALA A 90 0.80 8.66 -12.21
CA ALA A 90 1.86 8.07 -11.31
C ALA A 90 3.26 8.57 -11.77
N ILE A 91 3.35 9.06 -13.02
CA ILE A 91 4.57 9.44 -13.78
C ILE A 91 5.44 10.47 -13.04
N LEU A 92 4.84 11.31 -12.19
CA LEU A 92 5.51 12.38 -11.48
C LEU A 92 6.44 11.94 -10.33
N TRP A 93 6.37 10.69 -9.85
CA TRP A 93 7.19 10.26 -8.72
C TRP A 93 8.64 9.88 -9.10
N ASP A 94 8.88 9.25 -10.25
CA ASP A 94 10.26 9.01 -10.73
C ASP A 94 10.88 10.29 -11.34
N LEU A 95 10.02 11.18 -11.85
CA LEU A 95 10.37 12.55 -12.26
C LEU A 95 10.95 13.41 -11.12
N LYS A 96 10.72 13.00 -9.87
CA LYS A 96 11.00 13.75 -8.64
C LYS A 96 12.47 13.75 -8.21
N LEU A 97 13.27 12.77 -8.65
CA LEU A 97 14.65 12.57 -8.18
C LEU A 97 15.70 13.04 -9.19
N ASP A 98 15.70 12.56 -10.43
CA ASP A 98 16.75 12.89 -11.42
C ASP A 98 16.51 14.20 -12.18
N ILE A 99 15.24 14.53 -12.45
CA ILE A 99 14.90 15.62 -13.37
C ILE A 99 14.88 16.99 -12.67
N ILE A 100 14.58 17.06 -11.36
CA ILE A 100 14.61 18.34 -10.63
C ILE A 100 16.05 18.91 -10.53
N PRO A 101 17.09 18.15 -10.13
CA PRO A 101 18.48 18.64 -10.16
C PRO A 101 18.94 18.97 -11.59
N SER A 102 18.54 18.18 -12.59
CA SER A 102 18.87 18.40 -13.99
C SER A 102 18.24 19.68 -14.55
N LEU A 103 16.98 19.98 -14.23
CA LEU A 103 16.30 21.22 -14.58
C LEU A 103 16.96 22.41 -13.88
N VAL A 104 17.14 22.37 -12.56
CA VAL A 104 17.75 23.48 -11.81
C VAL A 104 19.16 23.81 -12.30
N ASN A 105 19.96 22.82 -12.69
CA ASN A 105 21.29 23.03 -13.27
C ASN A 105 21.25 23.52 -14.73
N THR A 106 20.25 23.15 -15.54
CA THR A 106 20.13 23.64 -16.93
C THR A 106 19.44 25.00 -17.03
N THR A 107 18.52 25.35 -16.13
CA THR A 107 17.88 26.69 -16.08
C THR A 107 18.71 27.75 -15.36
N ARG A 108 19.90 27.40 -14.84
CA ARG A 108 20.79 28.33 -14.11
C ARG A 108 21.26 29.54 -14.93
N THR A 109 21.06 29.53 -16.25
CA THR A 109 21.44 30.62 -17.16
C THR A 109 20.29 31.56 -17.53
N GLN A 110 19.04 31.10 -17.78
CA GLN A 110 18.00 31.98 -18.34
C GLN A 110 16.55 31.73 -17.86
N ASN A 111 15.90 32.85 -17.50
CA ASN A 111 14.46 33.11 -17.36
C ASN A 111 13.67 32.50 -16.16
N PRO A 112 13.54 33.24 -15.04
CA PRO A 112 12.69 32.89 -13.90
C PRO A 112 11.20 32.66 -14.20
N TYR A 113 10.66 33.22 -15.30
CA TYR A 113 9.26 33.05 -15.68
C TYR A 113 8.94 31.59 -16.06
N ILE A 114 9.91 30.87 -16.62
CA ILE A 114 9.79 29.46 -16.97
C ILE A 114 9.73 28.61 -15.68
N ILE A 115 10.60 28.91 -14.71
CA ILE A 115 10.61 28.26 -13.38
C ILE A 115 9.28 28.50 -12.66
N SER A 116 8.76 29.73 -12.67
CA SER A 116 7.46 30.07 -12.07
C SER A 116 6.29 29.32 -12.73
N ARG A 117 6.26 29.24 -14.07
CA ARG A 117 5.25 28.43 -14.79
C ARG A 117 5.39 26.93 -14.52
N ALA A 118 6.60 26.40 -14.44
CA ALA A 118 6.85 24.99 -14.11
C ALA A 118 6.38 24.66 -12.69
N MET A 119 6.68 25.51 -11.71
CA MET A 119 6.18 25.40 -10.32
C MET A 119 4.66 25.49 -10.25
N LYS A 120 4.02 26.37 -11.04
CA LYS A 120 2.56 26.50 -11.06
C LYS A 120 1.87 25.32 -11.75
N ALA A 121 2.47 24.77 -12.81
CA ALA A 121 2.01 23.51 -13.43
C ALA A 121 2.18 22.34 -12.46
N TYR A 122 3.32 22.25 -11.76
CA TYR A 122 3.57 21.28 -10.70
C TYR A 122 2.49 21.36 -9.61
N SER A 123 2.14 22.54 -9.09
CA SER A 123 1.06 22.68 -8.09
C SER A 123 -0.35 22.31 -8.60
N LEU A 124 -0.57 22.27 -9.91
CA LEU A 124 -1.83 21.84 -10.53
C LEU A 124 -1.84 20.34 -10.87
N LEU A 125 -0.66 19.74 -11.05
CA LEU A 125 -0.44 18.31 -11.28
C LEU A 125 -0.25 17.51 -9.97
N MET A 126 0.16 18.18 -8.90
CA MET A 126 0.56 17.59 -7.61
C MET A 126 -0.31 18.10 -6.45
N GLY A 127 -1.58 18.39 -6.71
CA GLY A 127 -2.56 18.57 -5.63
C GLY A 127 -2.81 17.23 -4.93
N ASP A 128 -2.86 17.21 -3.60
CA ASP A 128 -2.81 16.00 -2.76
C ASP A 128 -4.01 15.02 -2.89
N ASP A 129 -4.91 15.25 -3.84
CA ASP A 129 -6.20 14.57 -3.99
C ASP A 129 -6.35 13.77 -5.31
N ILE A 130 -5.32 13.71 -6.18
CA ILE A 130 -5.37 12.97 -7.47
C ILE A 130 -4.97 11.49 -7.27
N ASN A 131 -5.92 10.57 -7.47
CA ASN A 131 -5.72 9.13 -7.27
C ASN A 131 -5.60 8.32 -8.59
N TRP A 132 -4.53 7.52 -8.70
CA TRP A 132 -4.14 6.75 -9.89
C TRP A 132 -4.98 5.47 -10.12
N ASN A 133 -6.22 5.57 -10.60
CA ASN A 133 -7.09 4.39 -10.83
C ASN A 133 -6.84 3.67 -12.18
N LEU A 134 -5.71 2.96 -12.24
CA LEU A 134 -5.26 2.18 -13.40
C LEU A 134 -6.26 1.13 -13.92
N PHE A 135 -7.28 0.76 -13.14
CA PHE A 135 -8.29 -0.24 -13.53
C PHE A 135 -9.39 0.34 -14.45
N LYS A 136 -9.58 1.67 -14.47
CA LYS A 136 -10.50 2.34 -15.40
C LYS A 136 -9.93 2.48 -16.82
N LEU A 137 -8.61 2.39 -16.99
CA LEU A 137 -7.91 2.63 -18.25
C LEU A 137 -8.35 1.69 -19.40
N PRO A 138 -8.49 2.20 -20.64
CA PRO A 138 -8.73 1.37 -21.83
C PRO A 138 -7.66 0.27 -22.00
N GLY A 139 -8.09 -0.99 -21.88
CA GLY A 139 -7.18 -2.15 -21.97
C GLY A 139 -6.60 -2.64 -20.64
N ALA A 140 -6.95 -2.03 -19.50
CA ALA A 140 -6.61 -2.53 -18.16
C ALA A 140 -7.00 -4.00 -17.97
N ALA A 141 -8.21 -4.39 -18.42
CA ALA A 141 -8.69 -5.77 -18.43
C ALA A 141 -7.77 -6.78 -19.13
N ARG A 142 -7.05 -6.38 -20.18
CA ARG A 142 -6.06 -7.24 -20.86
C ARG A 142 -4.67 -7.16 -20.23
N SER A 143 -4.35 -6.04 -19.59
CA SER A 143 -3.00 -5.74 -19.10
C SER A 143 -2.76 -6.19 -17.65
N LEU A 144 -3.82 -6.23 -16.83
CA LEU A 144 -3.79 -6.48 -15.38
C LEU A 144 -4.44 -7.82 -14.97
N VAL A 145 -4.98 -8.62 -15.91
CA VAL A 145 -5.57 -9.93 -15.59
C VAL A 145 -4.57 -10.92 -14.95
N GLY A 146 -3.29 -10.79 -15.27
CA GLY A 146 -2.20 -11.54 -14.63
C GLY A 146 -1.66 -10.93 -13.33
N LEU A 147 -2.28 -9.89 -12.77
CA LEU A 147 -1.83 -9.25 -11.54
C LEU A 147 -2.12 -10.15 -10.33
N SER A 148 -1.06 -10.65 -9.70
CA SER A 148 -1.13 -11.47 -8.50
C SER A 148 -1.04 -10.67 -7.19
N LYS A 149 -0.22 -9.60 -7.17
CA LYS A 149 -0.04 -8.72 -6.00
C LYS A 149 -0.68 -7.36 -6.24
N LEU A 150 -1.47 -6.89 -5.29
CA LEU A 150 -2.07 -5.55 -5.32
C LEU A 150 -1.85 -4.81 -3.99
N THR A 151 -1.46 -3.54 -4.06
CA THR A 151 -1.31 -2.66 -2.89
C THR A 151 -2.20 -1.43 -3.06
N LEU A 152 -3.04 -1.14 -2.07
CA LEU A 152 -4.04 -0.07 -2.11
C LEU A 152 -4.02 0.77 -0.84
N LYS A 153 -4.23 2.08 -0.97
CA LYS A 153 -4.42 2.98 0.17
C LYS A 153 -5.90 3.05 0.54
N ALA A 154 -6.21 3.19 1.83
CA ALA A 154 -7.59 3.23 2.34
C ALA A 154 -8.45 4.31 1.66
N GLY A 155 -7.85 5.48 1.34
CA GLY A 155 -8.53 6.57 0.63
C GLY A 155 -8.93 6.26 -0.83
N CYS A 156 -8.47 5.14 -1.41
CA CYS A 156 -8.75 4.75 -2.80
C CYS A 156 -9.67 3.51 -2.92
N LEU A 157 -10.11 2.93 -1.80
CA LEU A 157 -10.84 1.66 -1.77
C LEU A 157 -12.14 1.72 -2.59
N GLU A 158 -12.95 2.75 -2.36
CA GLU A 158 -14.25 2.94 -3.01
C GLU A 158 -14.19 2.88 -4.54
N GLU A 159 -13.16 3.51 -5.11
CA GLU A 159 -12.96 3.56 -6.56
C GLU A 159 -12.26 2.34 -7.16
N ILE A 160 -11.36 1.71 -6.40
CA ILE A 160 -10.45 0.69 -6.97
C ILE A 160 -10.94 -0.74 -6.68
N PHE A 161 -11.47 -1.05 -5.48
CA PHE A 161 -11.94 -2.40 -5.16
C PHE A 161 -12.97 -2.95 -6.18
N PRO A 162 -14.00 -2.19 -6.62
CA PRO A 162 -15.00 -2.69 -7.56
C PRO A 162 -14.43 -3.05 -8.94
N GLU A 163 -13.44 -2.31 -9.43
CA GLU A 163 -12.85 -2.52 -10.76
C GLU A 163 -11.70 -3.53 -10.73
N ALA A 164 -10.84 -3.48 -9.70
CA ALA A 164 -9.77 -4.45 -9.48
C ALA A 164 -10.32 -5.88 -9.34
N LYS A 165 -11.49 -6.05 -8.72
CA LYS A 165 -12.24 -7.30 -8.67
C LYS A 165 -12.59 -7.86 -10.07
N LYS A 166 -13.06 -7.01 -10.98
CA LYS A 166 -13.50 -7.43 -12.33
C LYS A 166 -12.32 -7.80 -13.22
N ILE A 167 -11.20 -7.09 -13.06
CA ILE A 167 -10.05 -7.12 -13.96
C ILE A 167 -8.97 -8.11 -13.51
N SER A 168 -8.73 -8.22 -12.20
CA SER A 168 -7.65 -9.04 -11.62
C SER A 168 -8.24 -10.08 -10.64
N PRO A 169 -8.93 -11.13 -11.14
CA PRO A 169 -9.45 -12.20 -10.29
C PRO A 169 -8.35 -13.12 -9.72
N ASN A 170 -7.14 -13.02 -10.25
CA ASN A 170 -5.97 -13.83 -9.89
C ASN A 170 -5.11 -13.22 -8.76
N ILE A 171 -5.61 -12.19 -8.05
CA ILE A 171 -4.90 -11.60 -6.92
C ILE A 171 -4.77 -12.65 -5.81
N ASN A 172 -3.52 -12.96 -5.45
CA ASN A 172 -3.13 -13.86 -4.37
C ASN A 172 -2.53 -13.13 -3.15
N GLU A 173 -2.07 -11.89 -3.32
CA GLU A 173 -1.56 -11.04 -2.26
C GLU A 173 -2.20 -9.65 -2.33
N LEU A 174 -2.89 -9.22 -1.26
CA LEU A 174 -3.48 -7.90 -1.13
C LEU A 174 -2.93 -7.17 0.09
N ILE A 175 -2.38 -5.97 -0.13
CA ILE A 175 -1.87 -5.09 0.93
C ILE A 175 -2.76 -3.84 0.99
N ILE A 176 -3.41 -3.60 2.12
CA ILE A 176 -4.28 -2.44 2.36
C ILE A 176 -3.59 -1.50 3.35
N VAL A 177 -3.16 -0.34 2.87
CA VAL A 177 -2.42 0.64 3.64
C VAL A 177 -3.36 1.71 4.19
N LEU A 178 -3.53 1.74 5.51
CA LEU A 178 -4.52 2.55 6.23
C LEU A 178 -4.09 4.01 6.46
N HIS A 179 -3.10 4.52 5.74
CA HIS A 179 -2.58 5.87 5.93
C HIS A 179 -3.39 6.92 5.14
N SER A 180 -3.62 8.08 5.74
CA SER A 180 -4.11 9.28 5.05
C SER A 180 -3.02 9.82 4.10
N PRO A 181 -3.36 10.38 2.92
CA PRO A 181 -2.36 10.98 2.04
C PRO A 181 -1.68 12.22 2.60
N LYS A 182 -2.37 12.99 3.46
CA LYS A 182 -2.00 14.38 3.80
C LYS A 182 -1.07 14.50 5.01
N ASP A 183 -1.08 13.51 5.88
CA ASP A 183 -0.29 13.47 7.12
C ASP A 183 0.40 12.11 7.37
N MET A 184 0.20 11.13 6.46
CA MET A 184 0.66 9.75 6.60
C MET A 184 0.16 9.00 7.85
N ARG A 185 -0.83 9.52 8.58
CA ARG A 185 -1.37 8.90 9.80
C ARG A 185 -2.48 7.92 9.50
N THR A 186 -2.67 6.92 10.36
CA THR A 186 -3.89 6.11 10.38
C THR A 186 -4.84 6.64 11.44
N SER A 187 -5.97 7.20 11.01
CA SER A 187 -7.08 7.53 11.90
C SER A 187 -8.06 6.36 12.03
N TYR A 188 -8.83 6.35 13.12
CA TYR A 188 -9.96 5.44 13.34
C TYR A 188 -10.94 5.43 12.15
N ASP A 189 -11.13 6.56 11.48
CA ASP A 189 -12.00 6.66 10.31
C ASP A 189 -11.48 5.83 9.13
N GLN A 190 -10.17 5.65 8.95
CA GLN A 190 -9.63 4.82 7.86
C GLN A 190 -9.92 3.33 8.08
N VAL A 191 -9.89 2.85 9.33
CA VAL A 191 -10.32 1.48 9.68
C VAL A 191 -11.81 1.31 9.44
N ASN A 192 -12.65 2.27 9.84
CA ASN A 192 -14.09 2.22 9.62
C ASN A 192 -14.47 2.34 8.14
N ARG A 193 -13.74 3.14 7.34
CA ARG A 193 -13.90 3.24 5.88
C ARG A 193 -13.61 1.92 5.16
N LEU A 194 -12.75 1.06 5.70
CA LEU A 194 -12.50 -0.26 5.12
C LEU A 194 -13.69 -1.23 5.33
N VAL A 195 -14.46 -1.10 6.41
CA VAL A 195 -15.54 -2.04 6.78
C VAL A 195 -16.60 -2.24 5.67
N PRO A 196 -17.15 -1.20 5.01
CA PRO A 196 -18.05 -1.36 3.86
C PRO A 196 -17.47 -2.11 2.66
N TYR A 197 -16.14 -2.17 2.53
CA TYR A 197 -15.45 -2.81 1.40
C TYR A 197 -14.93 -4.22 1.72
N LEU A 198 -14.90 -4.63 2.99
CA LEU A 198 -14.58 -6.02 3.38
C LEU A 198 -15.44 -7.09 2.67
N PRO A 199 -16.75 -6.91 2.39
CA PRO A 199 -17.54 -7.84 1.57
C PRO A 199 -16.94 -8.17 0.20
N ILE A 200 -16.18 -7.25 -0.41
CA ILE A 200 -15.56 -7.45 -1.72
C ILE A 200 -14.42 -8.48 -1.64
N LEU A 201 -13.71 -8.58 -0.51
CA LEU A 201 -12.62 -9.55 -0.29
C LEU A 201 -13.07 -10.97 -0.65
N SER A 202 -14.27 -11.37 -0.20
CA SER A 202 -14.88 -12.68 -0.41
C SER A 202 -14.95 -13.16 -1.87
N SER A 203 -14.78 -12.26 -2.83
CA SER A 203 -14.78 -12.59 -4.26
C SER A 203 -13.40 -12.81 -4.89
N TRP A 204 -12.30 -12.46 -4.22
CA TRP A 204 -10.94 -12.83 -4.64
C TRP A 204 -10.62 -14.27 -4.21
N ARG A 205 -11.12 -15.23 -5.00
CA ARG A 205 -11.01 -16.68 -4.73
C ARG A 205 -9.58 -17.22 -4.70
N GLN A 206 -8.58 -16.45 -5.14
CA GLN A 206 -7.16 -16.84 -5.11
C GLN A 206 -6.36 -16.15 -3.99
N LEU A 207 -7.00 -15.27 -3.20
CA LEU A 207 -6.32 -14.50 -2.15
C LEU A 207 -5.77 -15.42 -1.05
N LYS A 208 -4.44 -15.49 -0.95
CA LYS A 208 -3.68 -16.26 0.05
C LYS A 208 -3.12 -15.39 1.17
N THR A 209 -2.68 -14.17 0.85
CA THR A 209 -2.12 -13.24 1.83
C THR A 209 -2.93 -11.94 1.83
N LEU A 210 -3.39 -11.53 3.01
CA LEU A 210 -4.03 -10.24 3.24
C LEU A 210 -3.27 -9.50 4.34
N ASP A 211 -2.59 -8.42 3.98
CA ASP A 211 -1.92 -7.54 4.92
C ASP A 211 -2.68 -6.21 5.02
N ILE A 212 -3.01 -5.80 6.24
CA ILE A 212 -3.66 -4.53 6.55
C ILE A 212 -2.68 -3.74 7.42
N VAL A 213 -2.12 -2.66 6.88
CA VAL A 213 -0.89 -2.02 7.39
C VAL A 213 -1.17 -0.55 7.71
N ARG A 214 -0.84 -0.10 8.94
CA ARG A 214 -0.98 1.31 9.33
C ARG A 214 0.05 2.24 8.67
N GLY A 215 -0.22 3.53 8.76
CA GLY A 215 0.76 4.60 8.54
C GLY A 215 1.51 5.01 9.81
N TYR A 216 2.18 6.16 9.73
CA TYR A 216 3.01 6.73 10.78
C TYR A 216 2.18 7.50 11.83
N ASP A 217 1.56 6.79 12.77
CA ASP A 217 1.31 7.33 14.13
C ASP A 217 1.17 6.19 15.15
N HIS A 218 1.35 6.48 16.44
CA HIS A 218 1.39 5.52 17.54
C HIS A 218 0.41 5.80 18.70
N HIS A 219 -0.27 6.95 18.70
CA HIS A 219 -0.88 7.48 19.93
C HIS A 219 -2.37 7.19 20.14
N MET A 220 -3.13 6.81 19.10
CA MET A 220 -4.55 6.46 19.24
C MET A 220 -4.79 4.95 19.10
N LEU A 221 -5.40 4.36 20.12
CA LEU A 221 -5.93 3.00 20.07
C LEU A 221 -7.27 3.00 19.35
N MET A 222 -7.42 2.14 18.35
CA MET A 222 -8.62 2.07 17.52
C MET A 222 -9.52 0.92 17.97
N PRO A 223 -10.75 1.18 18.47
CA PRO A 223 -11.76 0.16 18.70
C PRO A 223 -12.01 -0.65 17.43
N ALA A 224 -11.83 -1.96 17.50
CA ALA A 224 -11.73 -2.82 16.33
C ALA A 224 -12.79 -3.93 16.30
N GLU A 225 -13.73 -3.97 17.25
CA GLU A 225 -14.70 -5.05 17.42
C GLU A 225 -15.61 -5.20 16.20
N LYS A 226 -16.10 -4.06 15.66
CA LYS A 226 -16.90 -4.02 14.41
C LYS A 226 -16.08 -4.45 13.19
N PHE A 227 -14.84 -3.98 13.12
CA PHE A 227 -13.92 -4.29 12.03
C PHE A 227 -13.56 -5.77 12.01
N LEU A 228 -13.16 -6.33 13.15
CA LEU A 228 -12.76 -7.73 13.29
C LEU A 228 -13.96 -8.66 13.03
N LYS A 229 -15.16 -8.33 13.52
CA LYS A 229 -16.39 -9.07 13.20
C LYS A 229 -16.70 -9.07 11.69
N SER A 230 -16.59 -7.93 11.02
CA SER A 230 -16.80 -7.84 9.57
C SER A 230 -15.71 -8.58 8.78
N LEU A 231 -14.45 -8.49 9.21
CA LEU A 231 -13.33 -9.22 8.61
C LEU A 231 -13.53 -10.73 8.72
N GLY A 232 -13.88 -11.24 9.91
CA GLY A 232 -14.21 -12.65 10.12
C GLY A 232 -15.36 -13.11 9.23
N THR A 233 -16.39 -12.27 9.05
CA THR A 233 -17.51 -12.54 8.14
C THR A 233 -17.08 -12.67 6.67
N HIS A 234 -16.20 -11.78 6.19
CA HIS A 234 -15.94 -11.63 4.73
C HIS A 234 -14.57 -12.12 4.23
N LEU A 235 -13.64 -12.51 5.11
CA LEU A 235 -12.35 -13.08 4.74
C LEU A 235 -12.54 -14.34 3.84
N PRO A 236 -11.89 -14.44 2.66
CA PRO A 236 -11.92 -15.65 1.85
C PRO A 236 -11.40 -16.86 2.62
N SER A 237 -12.00 -18.03 2.38
CA SER A 237 -11.52 -19.31 2.95
C SER A 237 -10.15 -19.72 2.43
N THR A 238 -9.65 -19.11 1.35
CA THR A 238 -8.32 -19.34 0.77
C THR A 238 -7.21 -18.49 1.38
N VAL A 239 -7.51 -17.55 2.29
CA VAL A 239 -6.47 -16.78 2.97
C VAL A 239 -5.70 -17.70 3.92
N GLU A 240 -4.40 -17.83 3.67
CA GLU A 240 -3.42 -18.60 4.42
C GLU A 240 -2.69 -17.74 5.46
N ASN A 241 -2.52 -16.44 5.17
CA ASN A 241 -1.84 -15.47 6.01
C ASN A 241 -2.67 -14.18 6.14
N LEU A 242 -2.94 -13.76 7.38
CA LEU A 242 -3.61 -12.49 7.68
C LEU A 242 -2.73 -11.65 8.63
N THR A 243 -2.22 -10.52 8.13
CA THR A 243 -1.55 -9.51 8.95
C THR A 243 -2.49 -8.34 9.17
N VAL A 244 -2.67 -7.93 10.42
CA VAL A 244 -3.37 -6.68 10.78
C VAL A 244 -2.42 -5.85 11.64
N ASN A 245 -1.48 -5.21 10.94
CA ASN A 245 -0.43 -4.38 11.50
C ASN A 245 -0.97 -2.97 11.81
N GLY A 246 -1.51 -2.80 13.02
CA GLY A 246 -2.03 -1.53 13.51
C GLY A 246 -2.25 -1.53 15.02
N ALA A 247 -2.31 -0.33 15.62
CA ALA A 247 -2.62 -0.10 17.04
C ALA A 247 -4.11 -0.33 17.37
N LEU A 248 -4.60 -1.55 17.13
CA LEU A 248 -5.97 -1.95 17.41
C LEU A 248 -6.19 -2.23 18.89
N LYS A 249 -7.45 -2.06 19.31
CA LYS A 249 -7.99 -2.57 20.57
C LYS A 249 -9.29 -3.29 20.26
N PHE A 250 -9.37 -4.55 20.66
CA PHE A 250 -10.60 -5.34 20.69
C PHE A 250 -10.64 -6.13 22.00
N SER A 251 -11.71 -6.88 22.26
CA SER A 251 -11.83 -7.76 23.42
C SER A 251 -11.52 -9.22 23.08
N PRO A 252 -11.18 -10.08 24.05
CA PRO A 252 -11.00 -11.51 23.82
C PRO A 252 -12.23 -12.16 23.16
N GLU A 253 -13.43 -11.81 23.63
CA GLU A 253 -14.71 -12.32 23.12
C GLU A 253 -14.95 -11.86 21.67
N SER A 254 -14.45 -10.68 21.29
CA SER A 254 -14.48 -10.19 19.90
C SER A 254 -13.56 -11.01 18.97
N LEU A 255 -12.44 -11.52 19.50
CA LEU A 255 -11.53 -12.41 18.80
C LEU A 255 -12.09 -13.84 18.70
N GLU A 256 -12.79 -14.32 19.73
CA GLU A 256 -13.53 -15.59 19.67
C GLU A 256 -14.64 -15.53 18.60
N ILE A 257 -15.46 -14.48 18.59
CA ILE A 257 -16.48 -14.25 17.55
C ILE A 257 -15.87 -14.21 16.14
N PHE A 258 -14.68 -13.62 15.99
CA PHE A 258 -13.95 -13.63 14.71
C PHE A 258 -13.60 -15.05 14.28
N PHE A 259 -13.07 -15.89 15.17
CA PHE A 259 -12.76 -17.28 14.86
C PHE A 259 -14.02 -18.12 14.59
N GLU A 260 -15.11 -17.90 15.33
CA GLU A 260 -16.41 -18.55 15.06
C GLU A 260 -16.97 -18.18 13.68
N LEU A 261 -16.80 -16.92 13.25
CA LEU A 261 -17.19 -16.48 11.91
C LEU A 261 -16.28 -17.02 10.80
N LEU A 262 -15.04 -17.39 11.09
CA LEU A 262 -14.20 -18.16 10.16
C LEU A 262 -14.60 -19.63 10.09
N MET A 263 -14.94 -20.25 11.22
CA MET A 263 -15.27 -21.69 11.32
C MET A 263 -16.69 -22.04 10.87
N SER A 264 -17.64 -21.11 10.95
CA SER A 264 -19.04 -21.31 10.53
C SER A 264 -19.27 -21.23 9.01
N LYS A 265 -18.21 -21.02 8.22
CA LYS A 265 -18.26 -21.00 6.76
C LYS A 265 -18.40 -22.41 6.18
N SER A 266 -19.17 -22.54 5.11
CA SER A 266 -19.38 -23.81 4.38
C SER A 266 -18.12 -24.36 3.70
N ILE A 267 -17.07 -23.55 3.57
CA ILE A 267 -15.74 -23.96 3.13
C ILE A 267 -14.78 -23.68 4.29
N PRO A 268 -14.06 -24.69 4.83
CA PRO A 268 -13.07 -24.49 5.88
C PRO A 268 -12.04 -23.41 5.52
N THR A 269 -11.64 -22.61 6.50
CA THR A 269 -10.61 -21.58 6.30
C THR A 269 -9.20 -22.20 6.23
N SER A 270 -8.36 -21.64 5.36
CA SER A 270 -6.96 -22.03 5.17
C SER A 270 -6.00 -21.25 6.09
N LEU A 271 -6.53 -20.45 7.03
CA LEU A 271 -5.77 -19.45 7.78
C LEU A 271 -4.75 -20.04 8.77
N THR A 272 -3.53 -20.26 8.31
CA THR A 272 -2.42 -20.80 9.10
C THR A 272 -1.62 -19.75 9.87
N THR A 273 -1.53 -18.52 9.37
CA THR A 273 -0.76 -17.41 9.97
C THR A 273 -1.66 -16.23 10.30
N LEU A 274 -1.60 -15.75 11.55
CA LEU A 274 -2.32 -14.57 12.02
C LEU A 274 -1.35 -13.64 12.76
N ALA A 275 -1.31 -12.37 12.37
CA ALA A 275 -0.35 -11.42 12.89
C ALA A 275 -1.03 -10.11 13.35
N PHE A 276 -0.85 -9.75 14.62
CA PHE A 276 -1.22 -8.47 15.24
C PHE A 276 0.04 -7.82 15.87
N PRO A 277 1.12 -7.58 15.10
CA PRO A 277 2.46 -7.29 15.65
C PRO A 277 2.54 -6.04 16.53
N GLU A 278 1.57 -5.12 16.40
CA GLU A 278 1.53 -3.84 17.14
C GLU A 278 0.49 -3.82 18.29
N MET A 279 -0.23 -4.91 18.54
CA MET A 279 -1.30 -4.95 19.53
C MET A 279 -0.77 -5.07 20.97
N LYS A 280 -0.35 -3.94 21.53
CA LYS A 280 0.17 -3.82 22.92
C LYS A 280 -0.79 -4.33 24.00
N PHE A 281 -2.08 -4.38 23.72
CA PHE A 281 -3.16 -4.79 24.63
C PHE A 281 -3.55 -6.27 24.50
N PHE A 282 -2.83 -7.05 23.70
CA PHE A 282 -2.98 -8.50 23.66
C PHE A 282 -2.47 -9.10 24.98
N ASP A 283 -3.30 -9.94 25.61
CA ASP A 283 -3.08 -10.49 26.95
C ASP A 283 -3.35 -12.02 26.99
N ASP A 284 -3.21 -12.61 28.17
CA ASP A 284 -3.53 -14.03 28.41
C ASP A 284 -4.92 -14.46 27.93
N LYS A 285 -5.96 -13.61 28.04
CA LYS A 285 -7.31 -13.96 27.58
C LYS A 285 -7.39 -14.02 26.06
N HIS A 286 -6.79 -13.05 25.37
CA HIS A 286 -6.67 -13.08 23.91
C HIS A 286 -5.87 -14.32 23.46
N LEU A 287 -4.84 -14.72 24.20
CA LEU A 287 -4.05 -15.90 23.86
C LEU A 287 -4.80 -17.22 24.12
N ILE A 288 -5.65 -17.29 25.15
CA ILE A 288 -6.59 -18.40 25.38
C ILE A 288 -7.60 -18.51 24.22
N ALA A 289 -8.15 -17.40 23.73
CA ALA A 289 -9.04 -17.38 22.56
C ALA A 289 -8.34 -17.94 21.30
N VAL A 290 -7.08 -17.56 21.05
CA VAL A 290 -6.26 -18.16 19.97
C VAL A 290 -6.05 -19.66 20.21
N GLY A 291 -5.69 -20.07 21.43
CA GLY A 291 -5.51 -21.49 21.77
C GLY A 291 -6.78 -22.34 21.54
N SER A 292 -7.96 -21.76 21.80
CA SER A 292 -9.27 -22.38 21.52
C SER A 292 -9.50 -22.64 20.03
N ALA A 293 -9.12 -21.69 19.17
CA ALA A 293 -9.19 -21.84 17.70
C ALA A 293 -8.09 -22.76 17.14
N ALA A 294 -6.88 -22.68 17.68
CA ALA A 294 -5.75 -23.52 17.29
C ALA A 294 -5.98 -25.01 17.58
N ARG A 295 -6.61 -25.35 18.73
CA ARG A 295 -7.08 -26.70 19.07
C ARG A 295 -8.01 -27.33 18.03
N ARG A 296 -8.67 -26.52 17.19
CA ARG A 296 -9.55 -26.96 16.10
C ARG A 296 -8.82 -27.11 14.76
N GLY A 297 -7.47 -27.09 14.79
CA GLY A 297 -6.60 -27.30 13.63
C GLY A 297 -6.40 -26.08 12.73
N MET A 298 -6.88 -24.90 13.13
CA MET A 298 -6.89 -23.70 12.28
C MET A 298 -5.51 -23.04 12.19
N LEU A 299 -5.01 -22.52 13.32
CA LEU A 299 -3.84 -21.63 13.35
C LEU A 299 -2.54 -22.35 13.71
N LYS A 300 -1.48 -22.09 12.96
CA LYS A 300 -0.11 -22.61 13.19
C LYS A 300 0.88 -21.55 13.63
N LYS A 301 0.70 -20.31 13.17
CA LYS A 301 1.60 -19.19 13.47
C LYS A 301 0.82 -18.01 14.01
N LEU A 302 1.23 -17.52 15.19
CA LEU A 302 0.78 -16.27 15.78
C LEU A 302 1.95 -15.29 15.87
N ASP A 303 1.78 -14.09 15.35
CA ASP A 303 2.66 -12.95 15.66
C ASP A 303 1.87 -11.94 16.51
N VAL A 304 2.34 -11.73 17.73
CA VAL A 304 1.86 -10.72 18.67
C VAL A 304 3.08 -10.07 19.34
N SER A 305 4.11 -9.79 18.56
CA SER A 305 5.42 -9.22 18.97
C SER A 305 5.31 -8.10 20.02
N SER A 306 4.52 -7.05 19.77
CA SER A 306 4.33 -5.93 20.74
C SER A 306 3.49 -6.25 21.99
N ALA A 307 2.96 -7.46 22.17
CA ALA A 307 2.12 -7.82 23.32
C ALA A 307 2.90 -7.79 24.63
N ARG A 308 2.34 -7.17 25.68
CA ARG A 308 3.03 -6.95 26.97
C ARG A 308 2.40 -7.66 28.16
N HIS A 309 1.25 -8.30 27.97
CA HIS A 309 0.40 -8.79 29.05
C HIS A 309 0.14 -10.31 28.97
N ILE A 310 1.09 -11.03 28.36
CA ILE A 310 1.10 -12.48 28.24
C ILE A 310 2.04 -13.07 29.29
N THR A 311 1.56 -13.97 30.16
CA THR A 311 2.37 -14.71 31.13
C THR A 311 3.06 -15.91 30.48
N SER A 312 4.23 -16.30 31.00
CA SER A 312 4.95 -17.48 30.50
C SER A 312 4.16 -18.79 30.65
N LYS A 313 3.19 -18.84 31.56
CA LYS A 313 2.26 -19.97 31.72
C LYS A 313 1.37 -20.13 30.49
N ILE A 314 0.57 -19.12 30.15
CA ILE A 314 -0.40 -19.21 29.05
C ILE A 314 0.31 -19.29 27.68
N LEU A 315 1.50 -18.68 27.56
CA LEU A 315 2.36 -18.87 26.38
C LEU A 315 2.78 -20.34 26.21
N LYS A 316 3.20 -21.03 27.29
CA LYS A 316 3.55 -22.46 27.25
C LYS A 316 2.32 -23.34 26.94
N GLU A 317 1.17 -23.04 27.52
CA GLU A 317 -0.08 -23.78 27.27
C GLU A 317 -0.58 -23.62 25.82
N THR A 318 -0.41 -22.44 25.21
CA THR A 318 -0.86 -22.19 23.83
C THR A 318 0.12 -22.74 22.78
N ARG A 319 1.43 -22.81 23.09
CA ARG A 319 2.45 -23.48 22.27
C ARG A 319 2.24 -24.99 22.12
N LEU A 320 1.32 -25.61 22.87
CA LEU A 320 0.87 -26.99 22.64
C LEU A 320 -0.02 -27.13 21.39
N TYR A 321 -0.51 -26.02 20.82
CA TYR A 321 -1.47 -26.00 19.71
C TYR A 321 -1.08 -25.06 18.57
N VAL A 322 -0.11 -24.17 18.76
CA VAL A 322 0.39 -23.21 17.76
C VAL A 322 1.90 -23.39 17.58
N ASP A 323 2.30 -23.94 16.43
CA ASP A 323 3.69 -24.28 16.06
C ASP A 323 4.70 -23.14 16.29
N THR A 324 4.28 -21.88 16.13
CA THR A 324 5.15 -20.70 16.34
C THR A 324 4.36 -19.53 16.93
N ILE A 325 4.86 -18.99 18.04
CA ILE A 325 4.31 -17.77 18.66
C ILE A 325 5.44 -16.76 18.86
N LEU A 326 5.38 -15.64 18.12
CA LEU A 326 6.28 -14.50 18.24
C LEU A 326 5.73 -13.49 19.26
N VAL A 327 6.54 -13.17 20.27
CA VAL A 327 6.30 -12.22 21.38
C VAL A 327 7.67 -11.64 21.72
N ASP A 328 7.82 -10.32 21.73
CA ASP A 328 9.12 -9.68 21.99
C ASP A 328 9.46 -9.67 23.49
N CYS A 329 8.45 -9.51 24.36
CA CYS A 329 8.60 -9.65 25.81
C CYS A 329 7.36 -10.25 26.48
N CYS A 330 7.55 -11.31 27.27
CA CYS A 330 6.49 -11.79 28.17
C CYS A 330 6.34 -10.84 29.37
N LEU A 331 5.16 -10.79 29.97
CA LEU A 331 4.87 -9.96 31.14
C LEU A 331 5.87 -10.22 32.28
N ASP A 332 6.20 -11.48 32.53
CA ASP A 332 7.12 -11.89 33.60
C ASP A 332 8.55 -11.34 33.35
N VAL A 333 9.02 -11.40 32.08
CA VAL A 333 10.32 -10.86 31.65
C VAL A 333 10.34 -9.34 31.79
N TRP A 334 9.26 -8.67 31.36
CA TRP A 334 9.16 -7.22 31.43
C TRP A 334 9.05 -6.70 32.87
N GLN A 335 8.30 -7.40 33.74
CA GLN A 335 8.24 -7.08 35.16
C GLN A 335 9.61 -7.25 35.84
N GLU A 336 10.36 -8.29 35.50
CA GLU A 336 11.71 -8.48 36.02
C GLU A 336 12.71 -7.45 35.49
N GLN A 337 12.68 -7.13 34.19
CA GLN A 337 13.46 -6.02 33.63
C GLN A 337 13.17 -4.72 34.39
N GLN A 338 11.88 -4.39 34.62
CA GLN A 338 11.48 -3.24 35.44
C GLN A 338 11.96 -3.33 36.90
N ARG A 339 12.05 -4.53 37.48
CA ARG A 339 12.59 -4.74 38.84
C ARG A 339 14.10 -4.51 38.88
N LEU A 340 14.83 -5.02 37.89
CA LEU A 340 16.28 -4.89 37.75
C LEU A 340 16.66 -3.42 37.46
N THR A 341 16.07 -2.78 36.45
CA THR A 341 16.30 -1.34 36.16
C THR A 341 16.00 -0.45 37.37
N ARG A 342 15.00 -0.77 38.20
CA ARG A 342 14.73 -0.04 39.47
C ARG A 342 15.74 -0.32 40.58
N ARG A 343 16.34 -1.52 40.60
CA ARG A 343 17.37 -1.89 41.58
C ARG A 343 18.69 -1.20 41.26
N TYR A 344 19.13 -1.32 40.01
CA TYR A 344 20.42 -0.82 39.55
C TYR A 344 20.43 0.67 39.20
N ARG A 345 19.29 1.38 39.17
CA ARG A 345 19.26 2.85 38.94
C ARG A 345 19.97 3.71 39.98
N ASN A 346 20.45 3.12 41.07
CA ASN A 346 21.20 3.78 42.13
C ASN A 346 22.70 3.39 42.12
N ASP A 347 23.08 2.43 41.27
CA ASP A 347 24.45 1.96 41.08
C ASP A 347 24.89 2.39 39.66
N ASP A 348 26.11 2.88 39.46
CA ASP A 348 26.60 3.30 38.13
C ASP A 348 26.95 2.09 37.24
N VAL A 349 25.93 1.32 36.85
CA VAL A 349 26.02 0.03 36.12
C VAL A 349 25.44 0.15 34.71
N ASP A 350 25.88 -0.75 33.82
CA ASP A 350 25.74 -0.70 32.36
C ASP A 350 24.31 -0.72 31.78
N SER A 351 24.23 -0.78 30.44
CA SER A 351 23.11 -0.31 29.64
C SER A 351 21.77 -1.01 29.87
N ASP A 352 20.67 -0.34 29.51
CA ASP A 352 19.31 -0.93 29.48
C ASP A 352 19.24 -2.22 28.62
N GLU A 353 20.16 -2.40 27.67
CA GLU A 353 20.28 -3.59 26.81
C GLU A 353 20.89 -4.79 27.55
N ASP A 354 21.89 -4.57 28.40
CA ASP A 354 22.48 -5.61 29.25
C ASP A 354 21.46 -6.13 30.29
N ILE A 355 20.66 -5.22 30.86
CA ILE A 355 19.56 -5.56 31.77
C ILE A 355 18.48 -6.37 31.04
N PHE A 356 18.16 -6.02 29.80
CA PHE A 356 17.18 -6.75 28.98
C PHE A 356 17.66 -8.16 28.62
N ASN A 357 18.90 -8.29 28.14
CA ASN A 357 19.51 -9.57 27.78
C ASN A 357 19.58 -10.51 29.00
N THR A 358 19.93 -10.00 30.17
CA THR A 358 19.98 -10.79 31.41
C THR A 358 18.60 -11.26 31.86
N ALA A 359 17.55 -10.43 31.70
CA ALA A 359 16.17 -10.83 32.00
C ALA A 359 15.66 -11.93 31.06
N ILE A 360 16.02 -11.88 29.76
CA ILE A 360 15.73 -12.96 28.80
C ILE A 360 16.43 -14.25 29.21
N ASP A 361 17.72 -14.20 29.54
CA ASP A 361 18.53 -15.39 29.82
C ASP A 361 18.08 -16.13 31.10
N TYR A 362 17.53 -15.39 32.08
CA TYR A 362 16.87 -15.97 33.26
C TYR A 362 15.56 -16.69 32.91
N PHE A 363 14.64 -16.04 32.19
CA PHE A 363 13.29 -16.58 31.95
C PHE A 363 13.18 -17.59 30.81
N VAL A 364 13.96 -17.41 29.73
CA VAL A 364 13.91 -18.28 28.54
C VAL A 364 14.83 -19.48 28.73
N ASN A 365 16.04 -19.26 29.25
CA ASN A 365 17.08 -20.28 29.36
C ASN A 365 17.26 -20.84 30.79
N GLY A 366 16.53 -20.32 31.78
CA GLY A 366 16.51 -20.84 33.15
C GLY A 366 17.82 -20.65 33.93
N LYS A 367 18.70 -19.77 33.47
CA LYS A 367 20.00 -19.52 34.12
C LYS A 367 19.80 -18.68 35.39
N PRO A 368 20.31 -19.10 36.56
CA PRO A 368 20.25 -18.25 37.75
C PRO A 368 21.13 -17.00 37.57
N PHE A 369 20.65 -15.88 38.10
CA PHE A 369 21.42 -14.63 38.20
C PHE A 369 22.69 -14.88 39.04
N LYS A 370 23.82 -14.26 38.66
CA LYS A 370 25.09 -14.32 39.40
C LYS A 370 25.40 -12.99 40.09
#